data_AF-A0A2G1Y5G0-F1
#
_entry.id   AF-A0A2G1Y5G0-F1
#
_cell.length_a   1.000
_cell.length_b   1.000
_cell.length_c   1.000
_cell.angle_alpha   90.00
_cell.angle_beta   90.00
_cell.angle_gamma   90.00
#
_symmetry.space_group_name_H-M   'P 1'
#
loop_
_entity.id
_entity.type
_entity.pdbx_description
1 polymer ?
#
loop_
_entity_poly.entity_id
_entity_poly.type
_entity_poly.pdbx_seq_one_letter_code
_entity_poly.pdbx_strand_id
1 'polypeptide(L)'
;MILLFAVYNSLLVGKAEYLKPLLKSSIQIHSAVYHNETQVLAITLENISSSDLLFENVMPYTFYSSSPIFTLAAGEKKTLQVKTLKKLKNLNLRLKALKAFSAPKEQVTVQWNVAIE
;
A
#
# COMPACT_ATOMS: atom_id res chain seq x y z
N MET A 1 -24.82 19.86 -0.71
CA MET A 1 -24.24 18.54 -1.05
C MET A 1 -22.75 18.60 -0.75
N ILE A 2 -22.31 18.09 0.41
CA ILE A 2 -20.89 18.09 0.78
C ILE A 2 -20.29 16.81 0.20
N LEU A 3 -19.51 16.94 -0.88
CA LEU A 3 -18.76 15.81 -1.44
C LEU A 3 -17.55 15.55 -0.53
N LEU A 4 -17.57 14.44 0.19
CA LEU A 4 -16.50 14.02 1.12
C LEU A 4 -15.21 13.64 0.37
N PHE A 5 -15.36 13.14 -0.87
CA PHE A 5 -14.30 12.91 -1.85
C PHE A 5 -14.93 12.77 -3.26
N ALA A 6 -14.11 12.92 -4.29
CA ALA A 6 -14.49 12.75 -5.68
C ALA A 6 -13.56 11.74 -6.37
N VAL A 7 -14.11 10.97 -7.31
CA VAL A 7 -13.35 10.09 -8.20
C VAL A 7 -13.41 10.69 -9.60
N TYR A 8 -12.28 11.07 -10.17
CA TYR A 8 -12.20 11.62 -11.52
C TYR A 8 -11.01 11.02 -12.27
N ASN A 9 -11.24 10.36 -13.40
CA ASN A 9 -10.18 9.72 -14.19
C ASN A 9 -9.26 8.79 -13.36
N SER A 10 -9.87 7.96 -12.50
CA SER A 10 -9.18 7.10 -11.53
C SER A 10 -8.36 7.84 -10.45
N LEU A 11 -8.49 9.16 -10.34
CA LEU A 11 -7.91 9.96 -9.26
C LEU A 11 -8.90 10.04 -8.10
N LEU A 12 -8.42 9.78 -6.90
CA LEU A 12 -9.15 9.99 -5.65
C LEU A 12 -8.77 11.37 -5.12
N VAL A 13 -9.71 12.32 -5.09
CA VAL A 13 -9.46 13.68 -4.61
C VAL A 13 -10.37 13.96 -3.43
N GLY A 14 -9.81 14.34 -2.30
CA GLY A 14 -10.59 14.58 -1.09
C GLY A 14 -9.70 14.80 0.12
N LYS A 15 -10.26 15.17 1.27
CA LYS A 15 -9.43 15.40 2.45
C LYS A 15 -8.72 14.13 2.89
N ALA A 16 -7.49 14.27 3.38
CA ALA A 16 -6.69 13.13 3.86
C ALA A 16 -7.41 12.31 4.96
N GLU A 17 -8.25 12.96 5.77
CA GLU A 17 -9.05 12.31 6.82
C GLU A 17 -10.05 11.29 6.28
N TYR A 18 -10.51 11.43 5.04
CA TYR A 18 -11.41 10.48 4.38
C TYR A 18 -10.67 9.51 3.46
N LEU A 19 -9.63 9.96 2.76
CA LEU A 19 -8.87 9.13 1.84
C LEU A 19 -8.03 8.06 2.57
N LYS A 20 -7.43 8.38 3.71
CA LYS A 20 -6.64 7.43 4.50
C LYS A 20 -7.44 6.21 4.95
N PRO A 21 -8.61 6.36 5.64
CA PRO A 21 -9.40 5.20 6.03
C PRO A 21 -9.93 4.44 4.81
N LEU A 22 -10.35 5.12 3.74
CA LEU A 22 -10.80 4.47 2.50
C LEU A 22 -9.73 3.55 1.91
N LEU A 23 -8.51 4.07 1.72
CA LEU A 23 -7.38 3.30 1.19
C LEU A 23 -6.98 2.16 2.12
N LYS A 24 -7.03 2.37 3.45
CA LYS A 24 -6.77 1.32 4.43
C LYS A 24 -7.77 0.18 4.32
N SER A 25 -9.06 0.51 4.21
CA SER A 25 -10.13 -0.48 4.07
C SER A 25 -10.15 -1.14 2.70
N SER A 26 -9.52 -0.55 1.69
CA SER A 26 -9.42 -1.13 0.34
C SER A 26 -8.36 -2.22 0.23
N ILE A 27 -7.41 -2.26 1.17
CA ILE A 27 -6.30 -3.22 1.16
C ILE A 27 -6.43 -4.18 2.34
N GLN A 28 -6.51 -5.47 2.02
CA GLN A 28 -6.43 -6.53 2.99
C GLN A 28 -5.04 -7.16 2.97
N ILE A 29 -4.40 -7.26 4.13
CA ILE A 29 -3.12 -7.96 4.28
C ILE A 29 -3.43 -9.39 4.70
N HIS A 30 -2.92 -10.35 3.94
CA HIS A 30 -3.17 -11.78 4.15
C HIS A 30 -2.07 -12.46 4.93
N SER A 31 -0.81 -12.15 4.62
CA SER A 31 0.34 -12.77 5.28
C SER A 31 1.58 -11.90 5.18
N ALA A 32 2.49 -12.07 6.13
CA ALA A 32 3.83 -11.53 6.08
C ALA A 32 4.81 -12.56 6.67
N VAL A 33 5.57 -13.22 5.79
CA VAL A 33 6.44 -14.34 6.15
C VAL A 33 7.82 -14.16 5.54
N TYR A 34 8.87 -14.52 6.28
CA TYR A 34 10.21 -14.62 5.70
C TYR A 34 10.36 -15.90 4.90
N HIS A 35 10.91 -15.82 3.70
CA HIS A 35 11.29 -17.02 2.95
C HIS A 35 12.60 -17.61 3.53
N ASN A 36 12.49 -18.74 4.23
CA ASN A 36 13.62 -19.56 4.70
C ASN A 36 14.72 -18.76 5.46
N GLU A 37 15.99 -19.08 5.19
CA GLU A 37 17.17 -18.41 5.74
C GLU A 37 17.43 -17.02 5.11
N THR A 38 16.56 -16.56 4.21
CA THR A 38 16.73 -15.26 3.57
C THR A 38 16.18 -14.12 4.44
N GLN A 39 16.65 -12.91 4.15
CA GLN A 39 16.16 -11.66 4.74
C GLN A 39 15.14 -10.98 3.81
N VAL A 40 14.42 -11.77 3.02
CA VAL A 40 13.37 -11.31 2.11
C VAL A 40 12.02 -11.65 2.73
N LEU A 41 11.29 -10.61 3.10
CA LEU A 41 9.93 -10.69 3.64
C LEU A 41 8.94 -10.70 2.49
N ALA A 42 8.11 -11.73 2.39
CA ALA A 42 6.99 -11.78 1.47
C ALA A 42 5.72 -11.32 2.19
N ILE A 43 5.15 -10.21 1.70
CA ILE A 43 3.90 -9.64 2.19
C ILE A 43 2.84 -9.84 1.12
N THR A 44 1.82 -10.61 1.43
CA THR A 44 0.69 -10.81 0.52
C THR A 44 -0.42 -9.83 0.87
N LEU A 45 -0.83 -9.03 -0.11
CA LEU A 45 -1.88 -8.02 0.02
C LEU A 45 -2.87 -8.15 -1.13
N GLU A 46 -4.13 -7.81 -0.86
CA GLU A 46 -5.23 -7.88 -1.80
C GLU A 46 -5.94 -6.53 -1.87
N ASN A 47 -6.23 -6.08 -3.08
CA ASN A 47 -7.13 -4.96 -3.31
C ASN A 47 -8.57 -5.48 -3.36
N ILE A 48 -9.31 -5.28 -2.27
CA ILE A 48 -10.72 -5.67 -2.19
C ILE A 48 -11.67 -4.58 -2.72
N SER A 49 -11.12 -3.49 -3.28
CA SER A 49 -11.90 -2.44 -3.91
C SER A 49 -12.15 -2.72 -5.40
N SER A 50 -13.08 -1.97 -5.97
CA SER A 50 -13.44 -2.01 -7.38
C SER A 50 -12.59 -1.08 -8.27
N SER A 51 -11.49 -0.54 -7.75
CA SER A 51 -10.64 0.42 -8.47
C SER A 51 -9.17 0.04 -8.39
N ASP A 52 -8.43 0.27 -9.48
CA ASP A 52 -6.99 0.06 -9.50
C ASP A 52 -6.27 1.06 -8.61
N LEU A 53 -5.38 0.55 -7.76
CA LEU A 53 -4.62 1.36 -6.83
C LEU A 53 -3.16 1.41 -7.26
N LEU A 54 -2.63 2.62 -7.42
CA LEU A 54 -1.23 2.84 -7.75
C LEU A 54 -0.49 3.31 -6.50
N PHE A 55 0.50 2.52 -6.06
CA PHE A 55 1.27 2.78 -4.86
C PHE A 55 2.75 2.96 -5.16
N GLU A 56 3.38 3.81 -4.35
CA GLU A 56 4.83 3.95 -4.24
C GLU A 56 5.26 3.52 -2.83
N ASN A 57 6.30 2.69 -2.76
CA ASN A 57 6.94 2.30 -1.51
C ASN A 57 7.75 3.47 -0.95
N VAL A 58 7.38 3.91 0.25
CA VAL A 58 8.08 4.99 0.98
C VAL A 58 8.73 4.49 2.27
N MET A 59 8.91 3.17 2.40
CA MET A 59 9.67 2.55 3.47
C MET A 59 11.18 2.73 3.28
N PRO A 60 12.00 2.58 4.34
CA PRO A 60 13.46 2.55 4.21
C PRO A 60 13.98 1.25 3.56
N TYR A 61 13.09 0.30 3.25
CA TYR A 61 13.42 -1.00 2.65
C TYR A 61 13.02 -1.01 1.18
N THR A 62 13.82 -1.66 0.35
CA THR A 62 13.55 -1.80 -1.08
C THR A 62 12.83 -3.11 -1.38
N PHE A 63 12.12 -3.13 -2.51
CA PHE A 63 11.64 -4.41 -3.03
C PHE A 63 12.79 -5.19 -3.65
N TYR A 64 12.72 -6.51 -3.54
CA TYR A 64 13.77 -7.43 -4.01
C TYR A 64 13.83 -7.50 -5.53
N SER A 65 12.67 -7.50 -6.19
CA SER A 65 12.51 -7.83 -7.62
C SER A 65 11.56 -6.88 -8.36
N SER A 66 11.07 -5.82 -7.72
CA SER A 66 10.09 -4.90 -8.30
C SER A 66 10.48 -3.43 -8.17
N SER A 67 9.93 -2.63 -9.09
CA SER A 67 9.96 -1.16 -9.01
C SER A 67 9.36 -0.71 -7.68
N PRO A 68 9.88 0.37 -7.06
CA PRO A 68 9.26 0.97 -5.86
C PRO A 68 7.81 1.39 -6.11
N ILE A 69 7.42 1.56 -7.37
CA ILE A 69 6.05 1.86 -7.80
C ILE A 69 5.41 0.59 -8.35
N PHE A 70 4.21 0.27 -7.88
CA PHE A 70 3.43 -0.85 -8.38
C PHE A 70 1.94 -0.52 -8.44
N THR A 71 1.27 -1.08 -9.44
CA THR A 71 -0.19 -1.12 -9.51
C THR A 71 -0.70 -2.39 -8.82
N LEU A 72 -1.83 -2.25 -8.16
CA LEU A 72 -2.64 -3.33 -7.61
C LEU A 72 -4.05 -3.18 -8.20
N ALA A 73 -4.37 -4.00 -9.19
CA ALA A 73 -5.64 -3.93 -9.89
C ALA A 73 -6.82 -4.28 -8.97
N ALA A 74 -8.03 -3.90 -9.35
CA ALA A 74 -9.24 -4.25 -8.61
C ALA A 74 -9.36 -5.78 -8.44
N GLY A 75 -9.54 -6.26 -7.20
CA GLY A 75 -9.60 -7.69 -6.87
C GLY A 75 -8.25 -8.43 -6.96
N GLU A 76 -7.14 -7.75 -7.25
CA GLU A 76 -5.84 -8.41 -7.40
C GLU A 76 -5.23 -8.72 -6.04
N LYS A 77 -4.74 -9.96 -5.89
CA LYS A 77 -3.83 -10.37 -4.83
C LYS A 77 -2.40 -10.34 -5.33
N LYS A 78 -1.53 -9.64 -4.60
CA LYS A 78 -0.12 -9.44 -4.96
C LYS A 78 0.80 -9.72 -3.79
N THR A 79 1.93 -10.34 -4.09
CA THR A 79 2.98 -10.60 -3.10
C THR A 79 4.12 -9.62 -3.32
N LEU A 80 4.39 -8.78 -2.32
CA LEU A 80 5.55 -7.89 -2.29
C LEU A 80 6.71 -8.59 -1.59
N GLN A 81 7.86 -8.66 -2.26
CA GLN A 81 9.10 -9.15 -1.66
C GLN A 81 9.94 -7.96 -1.19
N VAL A 82 10.06 -7.77 0.12
CA VAL A 82 10.77 -6.66 0.76
C VAL A 82 12.08 -7.14 1.35
N LYS A 83 13.21 -6.52 1.00
CA LYS A 83 14.51 -6.83 1.57
C LYS A 83 14.73 -6.00 2.84
N THR A 84 14.62 -6.61 4.01
CA THR A 84 14.64 -5.91 5.31
C THR A 84 16.01 -5.89 5.99
N LEU A 85 17.05 -6.49 5.38
CA LEU A 85 18.43 -6.64 5.89
C LEU A 85 18.58 -7.38 7.24
N LYS A 86 17.49 -7.56 7.98
CA LYS A 86 17.39 -8.30 9.24
C LYS A 86 15.97 -8.82 9.41
N LYS A 87 15.81 -9.92 10.14
CA LYS A 87 14.47 -10.43 10.47
C LYS A 87 13.80 -9.49 11.48
N LEU A 88 12.68 -8.89 11.07
CA LEU A 88 11.83 -8.03 11.88
C LEU A 88 10.66 -8.84 12.44
N LYS A 89 10.18 -8.50 13.64
CA LYS A 89 8.94 -9.07 14.20
C LYS A 89 7.68 -8.33 13.73
N ASN A 90 7.83 -7.05 13.42
CA ASN A 90 6.76 -6.19 12.90
C ASN A 90 7.35 -5.29 11.82
N LEU A 91 6.55 -5.00 10.80
CA LEU A 91 6.87 -4.03 9.78
C LEU A 91 5.74 -3.02 9.66
N ASN A 92 6.10 -1.73 9.72
CA ASN A 92 5.18 -0.67 9.34
C ASN A 92 5.26 -0.49 7.81
N LEU A 93 4.34 -1.16 7.10
CA LEU A 93 4.19 -1.07 5.66
C LEU A 93 3.67 0.33 5.31
N ARG A 94 4.49 1.17 4.69
CA ARG A 94 4.12 2.54 4.30
C ARG A 94 4.10 2.68 2.79
N LEU A 95 2.92 2.97 2.25
CA LEU A 95 2.70 3.14 0.82
C LEU A 95 2.07 4.50 0.54
N LYS A 96 2.59 5.20 -0.46
CA LYS A 96 2.04 6.45 -0.95
C LYS A 96 1.12 6.19 -2.13
N ALA A 97 -0.14 6.58 -2.03
CA ALA A 97 -1.12 6.40 -3.09
C ALA A 97 -0.94 7.50 -4.15
N LEU A 98 -0.39 7.15 -5.31
CA LEU A 98 -0.01 8.12 -6.33
C LEU A 98 -1.22 8.76 -7.03
N LYS A 99 -2.36 8.07 -7.04
CA LYS A 99 -3.61 8.59 -7.58
C LYS A 99 -4.53 9.22 -6.54
N ALA A 100 -4.11 9.31 -5.26
CA ALA A 100 -4.92 9.87 -4.19
C ALA A 100 -4.37 11.22 -3.70
N PHE A 101 -5.05 12.31 -4.02
CA PHE A 101 -4.63 13.68 -3.74
C PHE A 101 -5.44 14.29 -2.60
N SER A 102 -4.74 14.71 -1.54
CA SER A 102 -5.34 15.45 -0.42
C SER A 102 -5.34 16.97 -0.62
N ALA A 103 -4.37 17.45 -1.38
CA ALA A 103 -4.23 18.84 -1.79
C ALA A 103 -3.52 18.90 -3.16
N PRO A 104 -3.46 20.07 -3.82
CA PRO A 104 -2.71 20.20 -5.07
C PRO A 104 -1.26 19.74 -4.89
N LYS A 105 -0.83 18.75 -5.68
CA LYS A 105 0.51 18.11 -5.62
C LYS A 105 0.83 17.36 -4.31
N GLU A 106 -0.16 17.18 -3.44
CA GLU A 106 0.01 16.42 -2.19
C GLU A 106 -0.77 15.11 -2.26
N GLN A 107 -0.04 14.01 -2.14
CA GLN A 107 -0.58 12.65 -2.19
C GLN A 107 -0.65 12.04 -0.80
N VAL A 108 -1.58 11.11 -0.62
CA VAL A 108 -1.82 10.46 0.67
C VAL A 108 -0.89 9.28 0.89
N THR A 109 -0.19 9.27 2.01
CA THR A 109 0.53 8.09 2.51
C THR A 109 -0.33 7.34 3.53
N VAL A 110 -0.42 6.03 3.33
CA VAL A 110 -1.12 5.07 4.20
C VAL A 110 -0.13 4.08 4.79
N GLN A 111 -0.47 3.60 5.98
CA GLN A 111 0.42 2.76 6.76
C GLN A 111 -0.32 1.61 7.46
N TRP A 112 0.25 0.41 7.41
CA TRP A 112 -0.28 -0.78 8.07
C TRP A 112 0.79 -1.37 8.98
N ASN A 113 0.41 -1.69 10.21
CA ASN A 113 1.28 -2.43 11.11
C ASN A 113 1.08 -3.91 10.84
N VAL A 114 2.10 -4.54 10.27
CA VAL A 114 2.07 -5.93 9.84
C VAL A 114 2.91 -6.75 10.80
N ALA A 115 2.26 -7.65 11.54
CA ALA A 115 2.96 -8.65 12.33
C ALA A 115 3.55 -9.69 11.38
N ILE A 116 4.81 -10.06 11.62
CA ILE A 116 5.52 -11.04 10.80
C ILE A 116 5.50 -12.37 11.55
N GLU A 117 5.09 -13.41 10.84
CA GLU A 117 5.05 -14.79 11.33
C GLU A 117 6.43 -15.47 11.24
#